data_AF-A0A3D5MF32-F1
#
_entry.id   AF-A0A3D5MF32-F1
#
_cell.length_a   1.000
_cell.length_b   1.000
_cell.length_c   1.000
_cell.angle_alpha   90.00
_cell.angle_beta   90.00
_cell.angle_gamma   90.00
#
_symmetry.space_group_name_H-M   'P 1'
#
loop_
_entity.id
_entity.type
_entity.pdbx_description
1 polymer ?
#
loop_
_entity_poly.entity_id
_entity_poly.type
_entity_poly.pdbx_seq_one_letter_code
_entity_poly.pdbx_strand_id
1 'polypeptide(L)'
;MSRSPAAVLAVAVSAAVLAAASGATAQDGAAARPTIRDLGRAPGILSPGPLNAITDVAGVKVGQVTLRSGDSIRTGVTAIVPHGGSLFRDKVPAGLSVANGFGKLAGATQIRELGEIETPIVLTNTLSVARGIDGVLDWTLKQPGHEDVRSVNAVVGETNDGGLNDIRARVVTAADVVRAIETATTGPVEQGAVGAGTGTIAFGFKGGIGTSSRKLPDSLGGFTVGVLVQSNYGGVLSIDGAPVGVRLGRYYLREEVENERADGSIMIVVATDAPLLDRNLERLANRAFAGLARTGAAFSNGSGDYAIAFSTAEGVRRTPERRAGQAMVADWPNDRMSPLFVAVAEATEEAILNSLLKAQTTTSVIDGKPVTVEALDIEAVKA
;
A
#
# COMPACT_ATOMS: atom_id res chain seq x y z
N MET A 1 41.85 60.66 -38.27
CA MET A 1 40.47 60.27 -37.94
C MET A 1 40.50 59.45 -36.66
N SER A 2 39.92 59.94 -35.57
CA SER A 2 40.27 59.51 -34.21
C SER A 2 39.10 59.56 -33.22
N ARG A 3 38.89 58.44 -32.51
CA ARG A 3 38.33 58.27 -31.15
C ARG A 3 37.13 59.13 -30.70
N SER A 4 35.99 58.48 -30.38
CA SER A 4 35.40 58.50 -29.02
C SER A 4 34.27 57.46 -28.84
N PRO A 5 33.85 57.12 -27.59
CA PRO A 5 33.05 55.91 -27.30
C PRO A 5 31.67 56.14 -26.65
N ALA A 6 30.83 55.10 -26.64
CA ALA A 6 29.72 54.85 -25.70
C ALA A 6 29.46 53.33 -25.68
N ALA A 7 29.55 52.58 -24.58
CA ALA A 7 28.91 52.65 -23.26
C ALA A 7 27.65 51.75 -23.15
N VAL A 8 27.85 50.60 -22.49
CA VAL A 8 26.95 49.96 -21.52
C VAL A 8 25.46 49.78 -21.89
N LEU A 9 25.04 48.52 -22.13
CA LEU A 9 24.19 47.78 -21.19
C LEU A 9 24.14 46.27 -21.54
N ALA A 10 24.89 45.43 -20.80
CA ALA A 10 24.72 43.98 -20.87
C ALA A 10 23.75 43.53 -19.77
N VAL A 11 22.52 43.16 -20.15
CA VAL A 11 21.54 42.61 -19.19
C VAL A 11 21.89 41.16 -18.90
N ALA A 12 22.71 40.94 -17.87
CA ALA A 12 22.91 39.63 -17.29
C ALA A 12 21.64 39.22 -16.55
N VAL A 13 20.83 38.37 -17.17
CA VAL A 13 19.71 37.69 -16.48
C VAL A 13 20.32 36.64 -15.55
N SER A 14 20.60 37.04 -14.32
CA SER A 14 20.98 36.12 -13.26
C SER A 14 19.82 35.18 -12.98
N ALA A 15 19.96 33.91 -13.37
CA ALA A 15 19.04 32.85 -13.01
C ALA A 15 19.15 32.60 -11.49
N ALA A 16 18.33 33.32 -10.72
CA ALA A 16 18.14 33.06 -9.31
C ALA A 16 17.44 31.70 -9.15
N VAL A 17 18.23 30.65 -8.97
CA VAL A 17 17.74 29.35 -8.52
C VAL A 17 17.21 29.56 -7.11
N LEU A 18 15.90 29.81 -6.99
CA LEU A 18 15.20 29.60 -5.72
C LEU A 18 15.25 28.11 -5.44
N ALA A 19 16.25 27.69 -4.66
CA ALA A 19 16.18 26.46 -3.92
C ALA A 19 14.98 26.58 -2.97
N ALA A 20 13.82 26.06 -3.40
CA ALA A 20 12.68 25.88 -2.55
C ALA A 20 13.08 24.87 -1.47
N ALA A 21 13.53 25.38 -0.33
CA ALA A 21 13.85 24.58 0.83
C ALA A 21 12.60 23.77 1.18
N SER A 22 12.69 22.45 1.02
CA SER A 22 11.65 21.53 1.45
C SER A 22 11.47 21.73 2.95
N GLY A 23 10.32 22.29 3.32
CA GLY A 23 9.90 22.44 4.71
C GLY A 23 9.61 21.07 5.32
N ALA A 24 10.66 20.29 5.57
CA ALA A 24 10.63 19.18 6.49
C ALA A 24 10.47 19.77 7.89
N THR A 25 9.21 20.01 8.29
CA THR A 25 8.88 20.13 9.71
C THR A 25 9.27 18.81 10.37
N ALA A 26 10.42 18.80 11.04
CA ALA A 26 10.86 17.67 11.83
C ALA A 26 9.74 17.31 12.82
N GLN A 27 9.37 16.03 12.89
CA GLN A 27 8.58 15.56 14.02
C GLN A 27 9.47 15.63 15.26
N ASP A 28 9.06 16.41 16.26
CA ASP A 28 9.72 16.43 17.55
C ASP A 28 9.68 15.04 18.21
N GLY A 29 10.87 14.49 18.49
CA GLY A 29 11.15 13.62 19.64
C GLY A 29 10.45 12.25 19.77
N ALA A 30 9.53 11.86 18.88
CA ALA A 30 8.83 10.59 19.00
C ALA A 30 9.79 9.40 18.82
N ALA A 31 9.96 8.59 19.87
CA ALA A 31 10.80 7.40 19.83
C ALA A 31 10.34 6.43 18.72
N ALA A 32 11.29 5.81 18.01
CA ALA A 32 11.01 4.90 16.91
C ALA A 32 10.15 3.72 17.40
N ARG A 33 8.90 3.64 16.91
CA ARG A 33 7.95 2.61 17.34
C ARG A 33 8.34 1.23 16.79
N PRO A 34 8.11 0.13 17.54
CA PRO A 34 8.53 -1.21 17.15
C PRO A 34 7.68 -1.83 16.02
N THR A 35 8.21 -2.86 15.39
CA THR A 35 7.45 -3.92 14.67
C THR A 35 6.98 -4.99 15.67
N ILE A 36 6.15 -5.94 15.24
CA ILE A 36 5.76 -7.07 16.09
C ILE A 36 6.98 -7.94 16.49
N ARG A 37 7.97 -8.05 15.59
CA ARG A 37 9.23 -8.80 15.83
C ARG A 37 10.17 -8.12 16.81
N ASP A 38 10.19 -6.79 16.85
CA ASP A 38 10.93 -6.03 17.86
C ASP A 38 10.36 -6.23 19.29
N LEU A 39 9.11 -6.74 19.39
CA LEU A 39 8.49 -7.16 20.65
C LEU A 39 8.74 -8.64 20.99
N GLY A 40 9.60 -9.33 20.24
CA GLY A 40 9.89 -10.75 20.43
C GLY A 40 8.77 -11.70 19.94
N ARG A 41 7.82 -11.20 19.15
CA ARG A 41 6.70 -11.97 18.59
C ARG A 41 6.90 -12.21 17.10
N ALA A 42 6.72 -13.44 16.64
CA ALA A 42 6.92 -13.83 15.25
C ALA A 42 5.65 -14.53 14.74
N PRO A 43 4.72 -13.82 14.08
CA PRO A 43 3.49 -14.43 13.57
C PRO A 43 3.79 -15.56 12.56
N GLY A 44 3.28 -16.75 12.83
CA GLY A 44 3.49 -17.93 11.99
C GLY A 44 4.84 -18.63 12.17
N ILE A 45 5.27 -19.41 11.18
CA ILE A 45 6.46 -20.29 11.25
C ILE A 45 7.55 -19.97 10.23
N LEU A 46 7.27 -19.15 9.21
CA LEU A 46 8.24 -18.84 8.16
C LEU A 46 9.08 -17.61 8.53
N SER A 47 10.35 -17.62 8.12
CA SER A 47 11.25 -16.47 8.26
C SER A 47 10.91 -15.38 7.24
N PRO A 48 11.02 -14.08 7.61
CA PRO A 48 10.90 -13.00 6.65
C PRO A 48 12.12 -12.90 5.72
N GLY A 49 12.00 -12.11 4.66
CA GLY A 49 13.15 -11.58 3.94
C GLY A 49 13.93 -10.55 4.78
N PRO A 50 15.11 -10.10 4.32
CA PRO A 50 16.00 -9.22 5.07
C PRO A 50 15.40 -7.86 5.46
N LEU A 51 14.43 -7.35 4.70
CA LEU A 51 13.75 -6.08 4.96
C LEU A 51 12.45 -6.26 5.76
N ASN A 52 11.93 -7.49 5.81
CA ASN A 52 10.58 -7.81 6.28
C ASN A 52 9.52 -6.88 5.64
N ALA A 53 9.56 -6.78 4.31
CA ALA A 53 8.75 -5.84 3.54
C ALA A 53 8.41 -6.38 2.14
N ILE A 54 7.39 -5.83 1.49
CA ILE A 54 6.98 -6.21 0.13
C ILE A 54 8.14 -6.08 -0.89
N THR A 55 9.07 -5.16 -0.63
CA THR A 55 10.30 -4.89 -1.39
C THR A 55 11.39 -5.95 -1.23
N ASP A 56 11.21 -6.98 -0.39
CA ASP A 56 12.03 -8.21 -0.42
C ASP A 56 11.78 -9.03 -1.70
N VAL A 57 10.66 -8.81 -2.39
CA VAL A 57 10.41 -9.36 -3.72
C VAL A 57 11.19 -8.53 -4.74
N ALA A 58 12.15 -9.16 -5.41
CA ALA A 58 13.09 -8.47 -6.29
C ALA A 58 12.39 -7.63 -7.37
N GLY A 59 12.84 -6.38 -7.51
CA GLY A 59 12.32 -5.42 -8.48
C GLY A 59 11.14 -4.57 -7.97
N VAL A 60 10.40 -5.02 -6.95
CA VAL A 60 9.27 -4.26 -6.39
C VAL A 60 9.77 -3.00 -5.69
N LYS A 61 9.12 -1.87 -5.99
CA LYS A 61 9.37 -0.58 -5.34
C LYS A 61 8.12 -0.06 -4.65
N VAL A 62 8.30 0.70 -3.57
CA VAL A 62 7.23 1.44 -2.90
C VAL A 62 7.62 2.91 -2.81
N GLY A 63 6.67 3.80 -3.10
CA GLY A 63 6.82 5.24 -2.91
C GLY A 63 5.58 5.82 -2.26
N GLN A 64 5.76 6.89 -1.48
CA GLN A 64 4.72 7.43 -0.61
C GLN A 64 4.73 8.96 -0.63
N VAL A 65 3.54 9.55 -0.59
CA VAL A 65 3.33 10.99 -0.39
C VAL A 65 2.37 11.16 0.79
N THR A 66 2.89 11.64 1.90
CA THR A 66 2.16 11.92 3.15
C THR A 66 1.68 13.38 3.13
N LEU A 67 0.37 13.61 3.12
CA LEU A 67 -0.23 14.96 3.16
C LEU A 67 -0.76 15.26 4.56
N ARG A 68 -0.07 16.17 5.25
CA ARG A 68 -0.48 16.74 6.54
C ARG A 68 -0.49 18.26 6.41
N SER A 69 -1.65 18.88 6.59
CA SER A 69 -1.82 20.33 6.51
C SER A 69 -2.89 20.79 7.50
N GLY A 70 -2.63 21.90 8.19
CA GLY A 70 -3.50 22.40 9.26
C GLY A 70 -3.86 21.34 10.30
N ASP A 71 -5.02 21.51 10.91
CA ASP A 71 -5.63 20.58 11.85
C ASP A 71 -6.41 19.44 11.15
N SER A 72 -7.02 19.67 9.99
CA SER A 72 -7.97 18.71 9.38
C SER A 72 -7.42 17.77 8.29
N ILE A 73 -6.27 18.04 7.65
CA ILE A 73 -5.78 17.20 6.53
C ILE A 73 -4.82 16.12 7.04
N ARG A 74 -5.20 14.85 6.86
CA ARG A 74 -4.42 13.66 7.25
C ARG A 74 -4.58 12.55 6.20
N THR A 75 -3.99 12.72 5.02
CA THR A 75 -4.21 11.78 3.89
C THR A 75 -2.94 11.57 3.07
N GLY A 76 -3.03 10.91 1.91
CA GLY A 76 -1.91 10.78 1.00
C GLY A 76 -2.09 9.71 -0.07
N VAL A 77 -0.95 9.28 -0.60
CA VAL A 77 -0.85 8.28 -1.67
C VAL A 77 0.27 7.29 -1.32
N THR A 78 0.05 6.02 -1.62
CA THR A 78 1.08 4.97 -1.62
C THR A 78 1.07 4.28 -2.98
N ALA A 79 2.19 4.29 -3.69
CA ALA A 79 2.36 3.60 -4.97
C ALA A 79 3.23 2.35 -4.78
N ILE A 80 2.81 1.24 -5.39
CA ILE A 80 3.56 -0.01 -5.48
C ILE A 80 3.86 -0.24 -6.97
N VAL A 81 5.14 -0.29 -7.32
CA VAL A 81 5.62 -0.48 -8.69
C VAL A 81 6.15 -1.90 -8.80
N PRO A 82 5.49 -2.83 -9.54
CA PRO A 82 5.90 -4.23 -9.61
C PRO A 82 7.33 -4.47 -10.10
N HIS A 83 7.85 -3.63 -11.00
CA HIS A 83 9.24 -3.67 -11.46
C HIS A 83 9.70 -2.34 -12.09
N GLY A 84 11.01 -2.16 -12.25
CA GLY A 84 11.60 -0.94 -12.83
C GLY A 84 11.51 -0.77 -14.36
N GLY A 85 11.06 -1.77 -15.12
CA GLY A 85 10.82 -1.66 -16.58
C GLY A 85 9.45 -1.05 -16.93
N SER A 86 9.11 -0.95 -18.22
CA SER A 86 7.79 -0.46 -18.64
C SER A 86 6.69 -1.47 -18.30
N LEU A 87 5.91 -1.19 -17.26
CA LEU A 87 4.78 -2.04 -16.84
C LEU A 87 3.72 -2.20 -17.93
N PHE A 88 3.54 -1.20 -18.79
CA PHE A 88 2.55 -1.23 -19.85
C PHE A 88 2.96 -2.19 -20.99
N ARG A 89 4.24 -2.20 -21.34
CA ARG A 89 4.78 -3.13 -22.34
C ARG A 89 4.97 -4.52 -21.72
N ASP A 90 5.59 -4.60 -20.55
CA ASP A 90 6.04 -5.82 -19.86
C ASP A 90 5.12 -6.21 -18.68
N LYS A 91 3.83 -6.38 -18.96
CA LYS A 91 2.79 -6.57 -17.93
C LYS A 91 3.07 -7.75 -17.01
N VAL A 92 2.75 -7.61 -15.73
CA VAL A 92 2.83 -8.70 -14.75
C VAL A 92 1.50 -9.46 -14.68
N PRO A 93 1.50 -10.79 -14.57
CA PRO A 93 0.27 -11.52 -14.27
C PRO A 93 -0.21 -11.17 -12.86
N ALA A 94 -1.51 -11.17 -12.66
CA ALA A 94 -2.16 -10.76 -11.42
C ALA A 94 -3.49 -11.49 -11.19
N GLY A 95 -3.95 -11.50 -9.95
CA GLY A 95 -5.27 -11.97 -9.55
C GLY A 95 -5.87 -11.10 -8.46
N LEU A 96 -7.20 -11.02 -8.41
CA LEU A 96 -7.97 -10.20 -7.48
C LEU A 96 -8.98 -11.06 -6.71
N SER A 97 -8.84 -11.09 -5.38
CA SER A 97 -9.85 -11.65 -4.48
C SER A 97 -10.54 -10.54 -3.67
N VAL A 98 -11.82 -10.73 -3.38
CA VAL A 98 -12.67 -9.74 -2.68
C VAL A 98 -13.49 -10.49 -1.64
N ALA A 99 -13.32 -10.13 -0.36
CA ALA A 99 -14.07 -10.73 0.74
C ALA A 99 -15.37 -9.97 1.00
N ASN A 100 -15.31 -8.62 1.06
CA ASN A 100 -16.47 -7.76 1.07
C ASN A 100 -16.26 -6.57 0.12
N GLY A 101 -17.33 -6.21 -0.61
CA GLY A 101 -17.25 -5.33 -1.79
C GLY A 101 -17.53 -3.85 -1.54
N PHE A 102 -17.52 -3.38 -0.29
CA PHE A 102 -17.91 -2.01 0.07
C PHE A 102 -16.75 -1.02 -0.12
N GLY A 103 -16.33 -0.83 -1.37
CA GLY A 103 -15.19 0.02 -1.70
C GLY A 103 -15.05 0.30 -3.19
N LYS A 104 -14.01 1.07 -3.54
CA LYS A 104 -13.73 1.51 -4.92
C LYS A 104 -12.36 0.99 -5.34
N LEU A 105 -12.34 -0.02 -6.20
CA LEU A 105 -11.12 -0.53 -6.82
C LEU A 105 -11.17 -0.34 -8.34
N ALA A 106 -10.50 0.69 -8.84
CA ALA A 106 -10.29 0.88 -10.28
C ALA A 106 -9.40 -0.24 -10.84
N GLY A 107 -9.69 -0.69 -12.05
CA GLY A 107 -9.00 -1.82 -12.70
C GLY A 107 -9.51 -3.21 -12.27
N ALA A 108 -10.38 -3.33 -11.26
CA ALA A 108 -10.83 -4.61 -10.71
C ALA A 108 -11.41 -5.59 -11.74
N THR A 109 -12.27 -5.11 -12.63
CA THR A 109 -12.91 -5.93 -13.68
C THR A 109 -11.88 -6.49 -14.66
N GLN A 110 -10.83 -5.73 -14.96
CA GLN A 110 -9.82 -6.11 -15.93
C GLN A 110 -8.74 -7.02 -15.36
N ILE A 111 -8.39 -6.87 -14.08
CA ILE A 111 -7.57 -7.87 -13.38
C ILE A 111 -8.29 -9.22 -13.36
N ARG A 112 -9.61 -9.25 -13.21
CA ARG A 112 -10.42 -10.49 -13.30
C ARG A 112 -10.54 -11.05 -14.71
N GLU A 113 -10.78 -10.20 -15.70
CA GLU A 113 -10.98 -10.63 -17.09
C GLU A 113 -9.68 -11.09 -17.76
N LEU A 114 -8.60 -10.31 -17.59
CA LEU A 114 -7.34 -10.56 -18.28
C LEU A 114 -6.28 -11.23 -17.40
N GLY A 115 -6.34 -11.07 -16.08
CA GLY A 115 -5.33 -11.62 -15.18
C GLY A 115 -3.97 -10.91 -15.23
N GLU A 116 -3.94 -9.59 -15.48
CA GLU A 116 -2.70 -8.81 -15.58
C GLU A 116 -2.83 -7.39 -15.02
N ILE A 117 -1.67 -6.81 -14.69
CA ILE A 117 -1.50 -5.40 -14.31
C ILE A 117 -0.47 -4.76 -15.24
N GLU A 118 -0.84 -3.61 -15.79
CA GLU A 118 -0.06 -2.84 -16.78
C GLU A 118 0.37 -1.45 -16.28
N THR A 119 0.06 -1.13 -15.02
CA THR A 119 0.33 0.16 -14.36
C THR A 119 0.83 -0.07 -12.92
N PRO A 120 1.43 0.95 -12.27
CA PRO A 120 1.65 0.92 -10.82
C PRO A 120 0.33 0.76 -10.07
N ILE A 121 0.33 0.02 -8.96
CA ILE A 121 -0.82 -0.08 -8.06
C ILE A 121 -0.77 1.13 -7.13
N VAL A 122 -1.83 1.94 -7.13
CA VAL A 122 -1.94 3.13 -6.29
C VAL A 122 -3.00 2.92 -5.22
N LEU A 123 -2.66 3.25 -3.98
CA LEU A 123 -3.59 3.30 -2.85
C LEU A 123 -3.76 4.75 -2.39
N THR A 124 -4.97 5.16 -2.00
CA THR A 124 -5.29 6.51 -1.50
C THR A 124 -6.59 6.50 -0.66
N ASN A 125 -7.27 7.64 -0.50
CA ASN A 125 -8.57 7.74 0.17
C ASN A 125 -9.76 7.60 -0.79
N THR A 126 -10.94 7.29 -0.22
CA THR A 126 -12.23 7.09 -0.91
C THR A 126 -12.55 8.13 -2.00
N LEU A 127 -12.41 9.42 -1.72
CA LEU A 127 -12.81 10.50 -2.65
C LEU A 127 -11.68 10.94 -3.61
N SER A 128 -10.55 10.24 -3.55
CA SER A 128 -9.34 10.50 -4.33
C SER A 128 -9.00 9.39 -5.33
N VAL A 129 -9.78 8.30 -5.43
CA VAL A 129 -9.58 7.24 -6.45
C VAL A 129 -9.51 7.82 -7.87
N ALA A 130 -10.39 8.77 -8.21
CA ALA A 130 -10.34 9.46 -9.50
C ALA A 130 -9.01 10.22 -9.73
N ARG A 131 -8.41 10.79 -8.67
CA ARG A 131 -7.10 11.44 -8.73
C ARG A 131 -5.95 10.45 -8.84
N GLY A 132 -6.10 9.28 -8.23
CA GLY A 132 -5.24 8.12 -8.49
C GLY A 132 -5.27 7.72 -9.96
N ILE A 133 -6.44 7.64 -10.58
CA ILE A 133 -6.59 7.33 -12.00
C ILE A 133 -5.93 8.44 -12.85
N ASP A 134 -6.28 9.71 -12.62
CA ASP A 134 -5.67 10.87 -13.32
C ASP A 134 -4.13 10.77 -13.30
N GLY A 135 -3.53 10.56 -12.11
CA GLY A 135 -2.08 10.50 -11.94
C GLY A 135 -1.41 9.27 -12.54
N VAL A 136 -2.07 8.10 -12.51
CA VAL A 136 -1.56 6.89 -13.20
C VAL A 136 -1.61 7.09 -14.71
N LEU A 137 -2.68 7.67 -15.26
CA LEU A 137 -2.76 8.02 -16.69
C LEU A 137 -1.67 9.02 -17.08
N ASP A 138 -1.53 10.10 -16.30
CA ASP A 138 -0.52 11.15 -16.48
C ASP A 138 0.91 10.59 -16.47
N TRP A 139 1.22 9.66 -15.57
CA TRP A 139 2.53 9.00 -15.50
C TRP A 139 2.72 8.04 -16.67
N THR A 140 1.75 7.15 -16.95
CA THR A 140 1.88 6.10 -17.97
C THR A 140 1.98 6.69 -19.37
N LEU A 141 1.15 7.66 -19.74
CA LEU A 141 1.14 8.22 -21.11
C LEU A 141 2.36 9.10 -21.42
N LYS A 142 3.12 9.53 -20.40
CA LYS A 142 4.36 10.32 -20.56
C LYS A 142 5.63 9.45 -20.63
N GLN A 143 5.54 8.14 -20.43
CA GLN A 143 6.71 7.28 -20.53
C GLN A 143 7.21 7.19 -21.99
N PRO A 144 8.53 7.17 -22.24
CA PRO A 144 9.08 7.01 -23.58
C PRO A 144 8.58 5.72 -24.26
N GLY A 145 8.18 5.81 -25.53
CA GLY A 145 7.69 4.65 -26.28
C GLY A 145 6.23 4.31 -25.99
N HIS A 146 5.43 5.22 -25.42
CA HIS A 146 3.98 5.07 -25.21
C HIS A 146 3.14 6.01 -26.10
N GLU A 147 3.72 6.58 -27.15
CA GLU A 147 3.08 7.58 -28.03
C GLU A 147 1.90 7.01 -28.84
N ASP A 148 1.80 5.69 -28.97
CA ASP A 148 0.71 4.95 -29.64
C ASP A 148 -0.41 4.49 -28.68
N VAL A 149 -0.25 4.72 -27.37
CA VAL A 149 -1.16 4.18 -26.34
C VAL A 149 -2.48 4.95 -26.28
N ARG A 150 -3.60 4.21 -26.38
CA ARG A 150 -4.97 4.76 -26.42
C ARG A 150 -5.90 4.27 -25.31
N SER A 151 -5.45 3.29 -24.53
CA SER A 151 -6.16 2.73 -23.39
C SER A 151 -5.10 2.36 -22.36
N VAL A 152 -5.32 2.78 -21.11
CA VAL A 152 -4.47 2.50 -19.97
C VAL A 152 -5.38 2.15 -18.80
N ASN A 153 -5.07 1.04 -18.16
CA ASN A 153 -5.95 0.43 -17.17
C ASN A 153 -5.31 0.57 -15.81
N ALA A 154 -5.63 1.71 -15.18
CA ALA A 154 -5.11 2.13 -13.88
C ALA A 154 -5.65 1.25 -12.75
N VAL A 155 -4.76 0.79 -11.87
CA VAL A 155 -5.11 0.01 -10.68
C VAL A 155 -5.07 0.91 -9.46
N VAL A 156 -6.24 1.30 -8.95
CA VAL A 156 -6.35 2.27 -7.84
C VAL A 156 -7.34 1.79 -6.79
N GLY A 157 -6.83 1.49 -5.58
CA GLY A 157 -7.60 1.09 -4.41
C GLY A 157 -7.68 2.20 -3.35
N GLU A 158 -8.55 2.02 -2.35
CA GLU A 158 -8.77 3.01 -1.30
C GLU A 158 -9.24 2.42 0.03
N THR A 159 -9.09 3.23 1.08
CA THR A 159 -9.90 3.12 2.30
C THR A 159 -10.45 4.50 2.70
N ASN A 160 -11.43 4.53 3.60
CA ASN A 160 -12.06 5.78 4.05
C ASN A 160 -11.32 6.40 5.25
N ASP A 161 -10.58 7.49 5.03
CA ASP A 161 -9.86 8.23 6.08
C ASP A 161 -10.67 9.37 6.72
N GLY A 162 -11.96 9.51 6.39
CA GLY A 162 -12.84 10.60 6.84
C GLY A 162 -13.03 10.74 8.36
N GLY A 163 -12.58 9.77 9.16
CA GLY A 163 -12.55 9.87 10.63
C GLY A 163 -11.39 10.72 11.19
N LEU A 164 -10.36 10.99 10.40
CA LEU A 164 -9.20 11.83 10.76
C LEU A 164 -8.81 12.84 9.68
N ASN A 165 -9.46 12.81 8.52
CA ASN A 165 -9.15 13.66 7.37
C ASN A 165 -10.42 14.40 6.90
N ASP A 166 -10.31 15.68 6.54
CA ASP A 166 -11.31 16.33 5.68
C ASP A 166 -11.22 15.74 4.27
N ILE A 167 -11.85 14.57 4.12
CA ILE A 167 -11.92 13.82 2.87
C ILE A 167 -12.70 14.59 1.79
N ARG A 168 -13.56 15.55 2.19
CA ARG A 168 -14.37 16.38 1.30
C ARG A 168 -13.57 17.52 0.66
N ALA A 169 -12.49 17.97 1.31
CA ALA A 169 -11.55 18.92 0.71
C ALA A 169 -10.81 18.36 -0.53
N ARG A 170 -10.75 17.02 -0.69
CA ARG A 170 -10.20 16.31 -1.88
C ARG A 170 -8.81 16.85 -2.30
N VAL A 171 -7.94 17.04 -1.32
CA VAL A 171 -6.62 17.69 -1.49
C VAL A 171 -5.59 16.88 -2.28
N VAL A 172 -5.78 15.58 -2.45
CA VAL A 172 -4.87 14.74 -3.24
C VAL A 172 -4.94 15.14 -4.71
N THR A 173 -3.79 15.40 -5.32
CA THR A 173 -3.68 15.78 -6.74
C THR A 173 -3.12 14.63 -7.59
N ALA A 174 -3.30 14.70 -8.91
CA ALA A 174 -2.62 13.80 -9.84
C ALA A 174 -1.08 13.89 -9.71
N ALA A 175 -0.55 15.08 -9.42
CA ALA A 175 0.88 15.30 -9.19
C ALA A 175 1.41 14.59 -7.93
N ASP A 176 0.59 14.44 -6.88
CA ASP A 176 0.96 13.63 -5.70
C ASP A 176 1.11 12.15 -6.05
N VAL A 177 0.26 11.65 -6.94
CA VAL A 177 0.27 10.26 -7.41
C VAL A 177 1.49 10.03 -8.32
N VAL A 178 1.73 10.91 -9.29
CA VAL A 178 2.94 10.87 -10.14
C VAL A 178 4.20 10.90 -9.26
N ARG A 179 4.27 11.82 -8.29
CA ARG A 179 5.38 11.91 -7.33
C ARG A 179 5.56 10.63 -6.53
N ALA A 180 4.49 10.02 -6.02
CA ALA A 180 4.58 8.74 -5.29
C ALA A 180 5.10 7.59 -6.17
N ILE A 181 4.79 7.58 -7.47
CA ILE A 181 5.32 6.59 -8.42
C ILE A 181 6.80 6.85 -8.73
N GLU A 182 7.17 8.10 -9.01
CA GLU A 182 8.53 8.49 -9.41
C GLU A 182 9.55 8.40 -8.27
N THR A 183 9.14 8.65 -7.02
CA THR A 183 9.99 8.49 -5.83
C THR A 183 10.03 7.07 -5.28
N ALA A 184 9.35 6.10 -5.92
CA ALA A 184 9.31 4.73 -5.44
C ALA A 184 10.69 4.06 -5.49
N THR A 185 11.10 3.44 -4.37
CA THR A 185 12.41 2.77 -4.22
C THR A 185 12.27 1.33 -3.71
N THR A 186 13.33 0.55 -3.93
CA THR A 186 13.57 -0.71 -3.21
C THR A 186 14.13 -0.42 -1.82
N GLY A 187 14.17 -1.41 -0.93
CA GLY A 187 14.68 -1.26 0.43
C GLY A 187 13.57 -1.10 1.47
N PRO A 188 13.89 -0.61 2.69
CA PRO A 188 12.91 -0.48 3.78
C PRO A 188 11.71 0.39 3.38
N VAL A 189 10.51 -0.03 3.78
CA VAL A 189 9.26 0.70 3.53
C VAL A 189 8.80 1.37 4.82
N GLU A 190 8.44 2.66 4.73
CA GLU A 190 7.88 3.41 5.86
C GLU A 190 6.44 2.95 6.16
N GLN A 191 6.10 2.88 7.46
CA GLN A 191 4.91 2.22 7.99
C GLN A 191 4.23 3.07 9.06
N GLY A 192 2.99 2.74 9.40
CA GLY A 192 2.13 3.52 10.28
C GLY A 192 1.42 4.64 9.52
N ALA A 193 1.29 5.82 10.13
CA ALA A 193 0.45 6.92 9.65
C ALA A 193 1.10 7.74 8.50
N VAL A 194 1.41 7.07 7.39
CA VAL A 194 2.15 7.60 6.24
C VAL A 194 1.46 7.24 4.91
N GLY A 195 1.78 7.97 3.85
CA GLY A 195 1.20 7.77 2.51
C GLY A 195 -0.33 7.76 2.56
N ALA A 196 -0.93 6.76 1.92
CA ALA A 196 -2.38 6.55 1.97
C ALA A 196 -2.92 6.09 3.35
N GLY A 197 -2.05 5.58 4.23
CA GLY A 197 -2.41 5.21 5.60
C GLY A 197 -2.52 6.39 6.59
N THR A 198 -2.21 7.61 6.16
CA THR A 198 -2.05 8.78 7.05
C THR A 198 -3.24 8.99 7.99
N GLY A 199 -4.48 8.98 7.50
CA GLY A 199 -5.69 9.20 8.31
C GLY A 199 -6.44 7.93 8.70
N THR A 200 -5.87 6.75 8.49
CA THR A 200 -6.61 5.48 8.67
C THR A 200 -6.71 5.00 10.13
N ILE A 201 -7.76 4.25 10.45
CA ILE A 201 -8.11 3.76 11.80
C ILE A 201 -8.40 2.25 11.72
N ALA A 202 -7.74 1.43 12.53
CA ALA A 202 -7.97 -0.02 12.56
C ALA A 202 -8.19 -0.50 14.01
N PHE A 203 -9.23 -1.30 14.24
CA PHE A 203 -9.66 -1.76 15.57
C PHE A 203 -9.91 -0.65 16.62
N GLY A 204 -10.26 0.57 16.18
CA GLY A 204 -10.38 1.73 17.07
C GLY A 204 -9.04 2.27 17.59
N PHE A 205 -7.92 1.79 17.06
CA PHE A 205 -6.58 2.38 17.21
C PHE A 205 -6.15 3.04 15.90
N LYS A 206 -5.07 3.83 15.92
CA LYS A 206 -4.51 4.38 14.70
C LYS A 206 -4.00 3.24 13.80
N GLY A 207 -4.53 3.16 12.58
CA GLY A 207 -4.07 2.27 11.52
C GLY A 207 -3.04 2.97 10.62
N GLY A 208 -2.73 2.34 9.49
CA GLY A 208 -1.75 2.91 8.57
C GLY A 208 -1.40 2.05 7.36
N ILE A 209 -0.22 2.32 6.82
CA ILE A 209 0.51 1.38 5.97
C ILE A 209 1.22 0.36 6.86
N GLY A 210 1.23 -0.90 6.45
CA GLY A 210 2.05 -1.94 7.09
C GLY A 210 2.59 -2.89 6.05
N THR A 211 3.72 -3.54 6.34
CA THR A 211 4.33 -4.50 5.43
C THR A 211 5.04 -5.63 6.17
N SER A 212 5.18 -6.76 5.49
CA SER A 212 5.95 -7.92 5.92
C SER A 212 6.30 -8.77 4.69
N SER A 213 7.18 -9.76 4.86
CA SER A 213 7.49 -10.76 3.85
C SER A 213 7.71 -12.13 4.47
N ARG A 214 7.77 -13.17 3.64
CA ARG A 214 8.23 -14.52 3.98
C ARG A 214 9.13 -15.05 2.88
N LYS A 215 10.21 -15.72 3.26
CA LYS A 215 11.09 -16.46 2.34
C LYS A 215 10.84 -17.96 2.52
N LEU A 216 10.44 -18.64 1.46
CA LEU A 216 10.35 -20.09 1.45
C LEU A 216 11.74 -20.72 1.39
N PRO A 217 11.98 -21.87 2.05
CA PRO A 217 13.17 -22.69 1.83
C PRO A 217 13.30 -23.15 0.37
N ASP A 218 14.54 -23.38 -0.08
CA ASP A 218 14.83 -23.83 -1.45
C ASP A 218 14.10 -25.13 -1.82
N SER A 219 13.94 -26.05 -0.86
CA SER A 219 13.18 -27.30 -1.03
C SER A 219 11.68 -27.11 -1.31
N LEU A 220 11.16 -25.90 -1.06
CA LEU A 220 9.78 -25.46 -1.35
C LEU A 220 9.72 -24.42 -2.48
N GLY A 221 10.83 -24.23 -3.22
CA GLY A 221 10.95 -23.33 -4.37
C GLY A 221 11.79 -22.08 -4.13
N GLY A 222 12.21 -21.79 -2.89
CA GLY A 222 13.07 -20.64 -2.58
C GLY A 222 12.42 -19.26 -2.77
N PHE A 223 11.11 -19.19 -3.04
CA PHE A 223 10.42 -17.95 -3.40
C PHE A 223 10.21 -17.00 -2.23
N THR A 224 10.25 -15.69 -2.51
CA THR A 224 9.78 -14.64 -1.61
C THR A 224 8.30 -14.35 -1.85
N VAL A 225 7.55 -14.16 -0.76
CA VAL A 225 6.22 -13.55 -0.74
C VAL A 225 6.32 -12.26 0.05
N GLY A 226 5.90 -11.15 -0.54
CA GLY A 226 5.85 -9.83 0.11
C GLY A 226 4.42 -9.34 0.23
N VAL A 227 4.06 -8.65 1.31
CA VAL A 227 2.73 -8.07 1.52
C VAL A 227 2.82 -6.63 2.01
N LEU A 228 2.00 -5.76 1.44
CA LEU A 228 1.73 -4.40 1.92
C LEU A 228 0.23 -4.23 2.14
N VAL A 229 -0.15 -3.59 3.25
CA VAL A 229 -1.55 -3.29 3.60
C VAL A 229 -1.76 -1.81 3.83
N GLN A 230 -2.97 -1.33 3.54
CA GLN A 230 -3.53 -0.08 4.07
C GLN A 230 -4.69 -0.46 5.00
N SER A 231 -4.45 -0.43 6.31
CA SER A 231 -5.36 -0.95 7.33
C SER A 231 -6.34 0.12 7.84
N ASN A 232 -7.64 -0.08 7.65
CA ASN A 232 -8.66 0.88 8.06
C ASN A 232 -10.00 0.22 8.50
N TYR A 233 -9.95 -0.92 9.21
CA TYR A 233 -11.12 -1.80 9.41
C TYR A 233 -11.38 -2.15 10.89
N GLY A 234 -12.59 -2.64 11.18
CA GLY A 234 -13.05 -2.99 12.53
C GLY A 234 -12.93 -4.49 12.89
N GLY A 235 -13.13 -4.79 14.17
CA GLY A 235 -13.13 -6.16 14.70
C GLY A 235 -12.71 -6.22 16.16
N VAL A 236 -12.24 -7.38 16.61
CA VAL A 236 -11.72 -7.61 17.97
C VAL A 236 -10.23 -7.95 17.86
N LEU A 237 -9.34 -6.98 18.11
CA LEU A 237 -7.90 -7.16 17.87
C LEU A 237 -7.35 -8.40 18.57
N SER A 238 -6.80 -9.31 17.78
CA SER A 238 -6.10 -10.52 18.19
C SER A 238 -4.63 -10.45 17.77
N ILE A 239 -3.73 -10.83 18.67
CA ILE A 239 -2.28 -10.93 18.42
C ILE A 239 -1.82 -12.29 18.95
N ASP A 240 -1.27 -13.15 18.08
CA ASP A 240 -0.93 -14.56 18.40
C ASP A 240 -2.09 -15.33 19.09
N GLY A 241 -3.34 -15.00 18.77
CA GLY A 241 -4.55 -15.56 19.40
C GLY A 241 -4.90 -14.99 20.78
N ALA A 242 -4.10 -14.08 21.34
CA ALA A 242 -4.44 -13.36 22.57
C ALA A 242 -5.49 -12.26 22.26
N PRO A 243 -6.56 -12.13 23.08
CA PRO A 243 -7.65 -11.17 22.83
C PRO A 243 -7.27 -9.75 23.28
N VAL A 244 -6.27 -9.16 22.62
CA VAL A 244 -5.69 -7.85 22.97
C VAL A 244 -6.74 -6.74 22.96
N GLY A 245 -7.63 -6.71 21.98
CA GLY A 245 -8.72 -5.73 21.91
C GLY A 245 -9.64 -5.79 23.14
N VAL A 246 -9.94 -6.98 23.65
CA VAL A 246 -10.73 -7.14 24.89
C VAL A 246 -9.95 -6.64 26.11
N ARG A 247 -8.66 -7.01 26.24
CA ARG A 247 -7.80 -6.57 27.36
C ARG A 247 -7.62 -5.05 27.41
N LEU A 248 -7.52 -4.40 26.25
CA LEU A 248 -7.39 -2.94 26.12
C LEU A 248 -8.73 -2.20 26.07
N GLY A 249 -9.86 -2.91 26.18
CA GLY A 249 -11.20 -2.32 26.10
C GLY A 249 -11.50 -1.65 24.75
N ARG A 250 -10.87 -2.07 23.64
CA ARG A 250 -11.16 -1.59 22.28
C ARG A 250 -11.47 -2.76 21.35
N TYR A 251 -12.77 -2.94 21.10
CA TYR A 251 -13.27 -4.00 20.24
C TYR A 251 -14.62 -3.60 19.64
N TYR A 252 -14.89 -4.06 18.43
CA TYR A 252 -16.19 -3.89 17.76
C TYR A 252 -17.31 -4.51 18.59
N LEU A 253 -18.48 -3.86 18.62
CA LEU A 253 -19.60 -4.19 19.51
C LEU A 253 -19.34 -3.95 21.01
N ARG A 254 -18.18 -3.45 21.45
CA ARG A 254 -18.05 -2.86 22.80
C ARG A 254 -19.06 -1.75 22.92
N GLU A 255 -18.95 -0.84 21.96
CA GLU A 255 -19.73 0.36 21.93
C GLU A 255 -21.17 -0.02 21.54
N GLU A 256 -21.46 -0.99 20.67
CA GLU A 256 -22.85 -1.48 20.45
C GLU A 256 -23.55 -2.18 21.64
N VAL A 257 -22.85 -2.73 22.65
CA VAL A 257 -23.46 -3.15 23.95
C VAL A 257 -23.98 -1.93 24.76
N GLU A 258 -23.59 -0.71 24.33
CA GLU A 258 -23.91 0.61 24.91
C GLU A 258 -24.14 1.76 23.84
N ASN A 259 -24.39 1.45 22.54
CA ASN A 259 -24.48 2.27 21.27
C ASN A 259 -23.24 2.59 20.34
N GLU A 260 -23.14 1.84 19.20
CA GLU A 260 -22.62 2.06 17.81
C GLU A 260 -21.28 2.75 17.37
N ARG A 261 -20.47 2.01 16.57
CA ARG A 261 -20.08 2.30 15.15
C ARG A 261 -19.22 1.17 14.49
N ALA A 262 -19.57 0.73 13.28
CA ALA A 262 -18.63 0.05 12.37
C ALA A 262 -18.76 0.39 10.88
N ASP A 263 -17.68 0.96 10.34
CA ASP A 263 -17.39 1.20 8.92
C ASP A 263 -15.86 1.09 8.72
N GLY A 264 -15.38 0.96 7.48
CA GLY A 264 -13.96 1.01 7.13
C GLY A 264 -13.39 -0.27 6.51
N SER A 265 -12.32 -0.13 5.71
CA SER A 265 -11.86 -1.07 4.67
C SER A 265 -10.42 -1.58 4.87
N ILE A 266 -9.97 -2.55 4.05
CA ILE A 266 -8.54 -2.89 3.89
C ILE A 266 -8.18 -3.15 2.43
N MET A 267 -7.12 -2.49 1.96
CA MET A 267 -6.42 -2.86 0.73
C MET A 267 -5.20 -3.72 1.07
N ILE A 268 -5.12 -4.91 0.49
CA ILE A 268 -3.97 -5.81 0.62
C ILE A 268 -3.33 -6.01 -0.76
N VAL A 269 -2.02 -5.78 -0.85
CA VAL A 269 -1.22 -6.00 -2.06
C VAL A 269 -0.16 -7.05 -1.75
N VAL A 270 -0.17 -8.13 -2.53
CA VAL A 270 0.74 -9.27 -2.43
C VAL A 270 1.65 -9.31 -3.66
N ALA A 271 2.95 -9.43 -3.43
CA ALA A 271 3.94 -9.65 -4.47
C ALA A 271 4.62 -11.01 -4.27
N THR A 272 5.07 -11.66 -5.34
CA THR A 272 5.94 -12.83 -5.25
C THR A 272 6.86 -12.96 -6.45
N ASP A 273 8.03 -13.57 -6.27
CA ASP A 273 8.93 -14.00 -7.34
C ASP A 273 8.66 -15.45 -7.80
N ALA A 274 7.61 -16.10 -7.27
CA ALA A 274 7.13 -17.40 -7.76
C ALA A 274 6.51 -17.27 -9.16
N PRO A 275 6.79 -18.18 -10.12
CA PRO A 275 6.25 -18.14 -11.47
C PRO A 275 4.79 -18.62 -11.47
N LEU A 276 3.88 -17.71 -11.16
CA LEU A 276 2.45 -17.98 -11.03
C LEU A 276 1.65 -17.31 -12.16
N LEU A 277 0.70 -18.07 -12.70
CA LEU A 277 -0.36 -17.53 -13.56
C LEU A 277 -1.49 -16.93 -12.71
N ASP A 278 -2.25 -16.02 -13.33
CA ASP A 278 -3.42 -15.29 -12.80
C ASP A 278 -4.34 -16.11 -11.89
N ARG A 279 -4.87 -17.26 -12.33
CA ARG A 279 -5.71 -18.15 -11.51
C ARG A 279 -5.02 -18.58 -10.19
N ASN A 280 -3.71 -18.84 -10.21
CA ASN A 280 -2.97 -19.17 -9.00
C ASN A 280 -2.66 -17.94 -8.14
N LEU A 281 -2.54 -16.75 -8.74
CA LEU A 281 -2.45 -15.47 -8.04
C LEU A 281 -3.78 -15.07 -7.39
N GLU A 282 -4.94 -15.34 -7.99
CA GLU A 282 -6.24 -15.13 -7.33
C GLU A 282 -6.39 -16.03 -6.09
N ARG A 283 -6.01 -17.31 -6.22
CA ARG A 283 -5.94 -18.24 -5.08
C ARG A 283 -4.98 -17.74 -3.99
N LEU A 284 -3.86 -17.13 -4.38
CA LEU A 284 -2.88 -16.56 -3.48
C LEU A 284 -3.44 -15.32 -2.76
N ALA A 285 -4.05 -14.39 -3.49
CA ALA A 285 -4.72 -13.20 -2.95
C ALA A 285 -5.81 -13.57 -1.93
N ASN A 286 -6.64 -14.57 -2.22
CA ASN A 286 -7.67 -15.06 -1.30
C ASN A 286 -7.07 -15.51 0.06
N ARG A 287 -5.84 -16.02 0.10
CA ARG A 287 -5.18 -16.43 1.35
C ARG A 287 -4.73 -15.27 2.24
N ALA A 288 -4.67 -14.05 1.71
CA ALA A 288 -4.45 -12.87 2.54
C ALA A 288 -5.58 -12.68 3.56
N PHE A 289 -6.82 -13.02 3.20
CA PHE A 289 -7.95 -12.94 4.11
C PHE A 289 -7.84 -13.90 5.30
N ALA A 290 -7.05 -14.98 5.21
CA ALA A 290 -6.75 -15.82 6.36
C ALA A 290 -5.84 -15.10 7.38
N GLY A 291 -4.88 -14.29 6.91
CA GLY A 291 -4.06 -13.43 7.78
C GLY A 291 -4.88 -12.31 8.41
N LEU A 292 -5.75 -11.66 7.62
CA LEU A 292 -6.71 -10.67 8.10
C LEU A 292 -7.63 -11.23 9.19
N ALA A 293 -8.20 -12.42 8.99
CA ALA A 293 -9.07 -13.06 9.96
C ALA A 293 -8.38 -13.38 11.30
N ARG A 294 -7.09 -13.76 11.30
CA ARG A 294 -6.32 -14.06 12.54
C ARG A 294 -6.12 -12.84 13.43
N THR A 295 -6.06 -11.64 12.85
CA THR A 295 -6.04 -10.38 13.61
C THR A 295 -7.40 -10.00 14.20
N GLY A 296 -8.46 -10.75 13.91
CA GLY A 296 -9.81 -10.58 14.46
C GLY A 296 -10.72 -9.64 13.67
N ALA A 297 -10.49 -9.50 12.36
CA ALA A 297 -11.32 -8.71 11.45
C ALA A 297 -12.78 -9.18 11.43
N ALA A 298 -13.72 -8.22 11.40
CA ALA A 298 -15.16 -8.52 11.39
C ALA A 298 -15.76 -8.75 10.00
N PHE A 299 -15.07 -8.36 8.91
CA PHE A 299 -15.64 -8.30 7.54
C PHE A 299 -17.01 -7.59 7.51
N SER A 300 -17.10 -6.45 8.22
CA SER A 300 -18.36 -5.73 8.43
C SER A 300 -18.96 -5.21 7.12
N ASN A 301 -20.27 -4.98 7.08
CA ASN A 301 -20.99 -4.59 5.86
C ASN A 301 -20.38 -3.37 5.14
N GLY A 302 -19.90 -2.36 5.90
CA GLY A 302 -19.20 -1.18 5.37
C GLY A 302 -17.74 -1.42 4.92
N SER A 303 -17.24 -2.65 4.98
CA SER A 303 -15.82 -2.94 4.74
C SER A 303 -15.49 -3.23 3.28
N GLY A 304 -14.60 -2.43 2.70
CA GLY A 304 -13.98 -2.75 1.41
C GLY A 304 -12.78 -3.67 1.61
N ASP A 305 -12.97 -4.99 1.54
CA ASP A 305 -11.91 -5.97 1.82
C ASP A 305 -11.38 -6.59 0.51
N TYR A 306 -10.28 -6.04 0.00
CA TYR A 306 -9.69 -6.40 -1.29
C TYR A 306 -8.26 -6.93 -1.15
N ALA A 307 -7.95 -7.99 -1.88
CA ALA A 307 -6.60 -8.53 -2.01
C ALA A 307 -6.21 -8.64 -3.49
N ILE A 308 -5.10 -7.99 -3.87
CA ILE A 308 -4.48 -8.11 -5.20
C ILE A 308 -3.18 -8.86 -5.04
N ALA A 309 -2.93 -9.88 -5.86
CA ALA A 309 -1.64 -10.55 -5.92
C ALA A 309 -1.04 -10.45 -7.33
N PHE A 310 0.27 -10.23 -7.44
CA PHE A 310 1.01 -10.26 -8.71
C PHE A 310 2.33 -11.04 -8.60
N SER A 311 2.82 -11.54 -9.72
CA SER A 311 4.15 -12.15 -9.82
C SER A 311 5.13 -11.26 -10.58
N THR A 312 6.34 -11.07 -10.05
CA THR A 312 7.44 -10.37 -10.74
C THR A 312 8.28 -11.28 -11.65
N ALA A 313 8.06 -12.60 -11.57
CA ALA A 313 8.92 -13.59 -12.18
C ALA A 313 8.96 -13.48 -13.71
N GLU A 314 10.17 -13.39 -14.26
CA GLU A 314 10.38 -13.18 -15.70
C GLU A 314 9.83 -14.32 -16.57
N GLY A 315 9.68 -15.53 -16.01
CA GLY A 315 9.08 -16.69 -16.70
C GLY A 315 7.57 -16.58 -16.97
N VAL A 316 6.85 -15.65 -16.31
CA VAL A 316 5.40 -15.46 -16.47
C VAL A 316 5.01 -14.05 -16.91
N ARG A 317 5.97 -13.12 -16.99
CA ARG A 317 5.74 -11.76 -17.48
C ARG A 317 5.16 -11.77 -18.89
N ARG A 318 4.15 -10.96 -19.15
CA ARG A 318 3.44 -10.89 -20.42
C ARG A 318 4.05 -9.75 -21.23
N THR A 319 5.17 -9.99 -21.89
CA THR A 319 5.89 -8.99 -22.72
C THR A 319 5.21 -8.82 -24.11
N PRO A 320 5.56 -7.81 -24.91
CA PRO A 320 5.01 -7.65 -26.26
C PRO A 320 5.23 -8.89 -27.14
N GLU A 321 6.40 -9.52 -27.06
CA GLU A 321 6.77 -10.71 -27.84
C GLU A 321 5.90 -11.91 -27.44
N ARG A 322 5.66 -12.10 -26.14
CA ARG A 322 4.80 -13.18 -25.64
C ARG A 322 3.31 -12.95 -25.92
N ARG A 323 2.88 -11.70 -26.14
CA ARG A 323 1.51 -11.37 -26.57
C ARG A 323 1.32 -11.39 -28.09
N ALA A 324 2.40 -11.44 -28.88
CA ALA A 324 2.33 -11.46 -30.34
C ALA A 324 1.90 -12.81 -30.94
N GLY A 325 1.84 -13.87 -30.13
CA GLY A 325 1.42 -15.21 -30.55
C GLY A 325 1.39 -16.20 -29.38
N GLN A 326 1.33 -17.50 -29.69
CA GLN A 326 1.43 -18.54 -28.67
C GLN A 326 2.83 -18.52 -28.03
N ALA A 327 2.89 -18.47 -26.70
CA ALA A 327 4.13 -18.46 -25.93
C ALA A 327 4.16 -19.58 -24.88
N MET A 328 5.37 -20.08 -24.61
CA MET A 328 5.62 -20.92 -23.44
C MET A 328 5.87 -20.00 -22.23
N VAL A 329 5.18 -20.28 -21.13
CA VAL A 329 5.35 -19.59 -19.83
C VAL A 329 5.64 -20.63 -18.74
N ALA A 330 6.34 -20.20 -17.69
CA ALA A 330 6.48 -21.04 -16.50
C ALA A 330 5.14 -21.15 -15.76
N ASP A 331 4.86 -22.28 -15.11
CA ASP A 331 3.69 -22.42 -14.24
C ASP A 331 4.07 -23.28 -13.03
N TRP A 332 4.00 -22.68 -11.83
CA TRP A 332 4.25 -23.41 -10.60
C TRP A 332 3.08 -24.36 -10.28
N PRO A 333 3.34 -25.68 -10.13
CA PRO A 333 2.27 -26.66 -10.10
C PRO A 333 1.41 -26.56 -8.84
N ASN A 334 0.12 -26.88 -8.98
CA ASN A 334 -0.89 -26.74 -7.92
C ASN A 334 -0.51 -27.39 -6.58
N ASP A 335 0.12 -28.57 -6.64
CA ASP A 335 0.52 -29.35 -5.45
C ASP A 335 1.64 -28.67 -4.63
N ARG A 336 2.32 -27.67 -5.22
CA ARG A 336 3.37 -26.87 -4.59
C ARG A 336 2.89 -25.48 -4.13
N MET A 337 1.58 -25.20 -4.19
CA MET A 337 1.02 -23.90 -3.80
C MET A 337 0.84 -23.72 -2.28
N SER A 338 0.68 -24.80 -1.51
CA SER A 338 0.38 -24.70 -0.07
C SER A 338 1.41 -23.91 0.75
N PRO A 339 2.74 -24.01 0.51
CA PRO A 339 3.72 -23.14 1.18
C PRO A 339 3.52 -21.65 0.88
N LEU A 340 3.20 -21.29 -0.37
CA LEU A 340 2.92 -19.89 -0.76
C LEU A 340 1.65 -19.36 -0.08
N PHE A 341 0.63 -20.22 0.09
CA PHE A 341 -0.60 -19.89 0.82
C PHE A 341 -0.36 -19.62 2.31
N VAL A 342 0.51 -20.39 2.96
CA VAL A 342 0.94 -20.14 4.34
C VAL A 342 1.74 -18.84 4.41
N ALA A 343 2.71 -18.66 3.50
CA ALA A 343 3.55 -17.46 3.43
C ALA A 343 2.74 -16.15 3.31
N VAL A 344 1.69 -16.13 2.49
CA VAL A 344 0.79 -14.96 2.40
C VAL A 344 0.02 -14.74 3.68
N ALA A 345 -0.61 -15.78 4.25
CA ALA A 345 -1.42 -15.62 5.46
C ALA A 345 -0.59 -15.03 6.61
N GLU A 346 0.64 -15.53 6.81
CA GLU A 346 1.56 -15.03 7.83
C GLU A 346 2.07 -13.60 7.53
N ALA A 347 2.45 -13.32 6.28
CA ALA A 347 2.89 -11.97 5.89
C ALA A 347 1.76 -10.93 5.98
N THR A 348 0.51 -11.29 5.67
CA THR A 348 -0.63 -10.38 5.83
C THR A 348 -0.94 -10.12 7.30
N GLU A 349 -0.97 -11.16 8.14
CA GLU A 349 -1.14 -11.04 9.58
C GLU A 349 -0.07 -10.11 10.20
N GLU A 350 1.20 -10.35 9.87
CA GLU A 350 2.30 -9.51 10.37
C GLU A 350 2.29 -8.08 9.81
N ALA A 351 1.96 -7.89 8.52
CA ALA A 351 1.87 -6.56 7.93
C ALA A 351 0.82 -5.69 8.63
N ILE A 352 -0.33 -6.27 8.98
CA ILE A 352 -1.39 -5.60 9.75
C ILE A 352 -0.89 -5.21 11.15
N LEU A 353 -0.24 -6.14 11.86
CA LEU A 353 0.29 -5.87 13.20
C LEU A 353 1.38 -4.79 13.18
N ASN A 354 2.27 -4.82 12.19
CA ASN A 354 3.27 -3.77 11.98
C ASN A 354 2.63 -2.41 11.68
N SER A 355 1.51 -2.38 10.94
CA SER A 355 0.74 -1.15 10.70
C SER A 355 0.28 -0.48 12.00
N LEU A 356 -0.37 -1.25 12.87
CA LEU A 356 -0.87 -0.79 14.18
C LEU A 356 0.27 -0.38 15.13
N LEU A 357 1.35 -1.16 15.17
CA LEU A 357 2.47 -0.90 16.07
C LEU A 357 3.30 0.32 15.63
N LYS A 358 3.51 0.52 14.32
CA LYS A 358 4.24 1.68 13.78
C LYS A 358 3.43 2.98 13.79
N ALA A 359 2.10 2.90 13.75
CA ALA A 359 1.22 4.06 13.77
C ALA A 359 1.36 4.92 15.05
N GLN A 360 1.25 6.24 14.91
CA GLN A 360 1.35 7.23 16.01
C GLN A 360 -0.02 7.85 16.32
N THR A 361 -0.30 8.16 17.59
CA THR A 361 -1.50 8.91 18.00
C THR A 361 -1.66 10.14 17.11
N THR A 362 -2.85 10.31 16.54
CA THR A 362 -3.13 11.39 15.59
C THR A 362 -4.35 12.16 16.04
N THR A 363 -4.15 13.47 16.22
CA THR A 363 -5.24 14.44 16.43
C THR A 363 -5.53 15.19 15.13
N SER A 364 -6.81 15.39 14.88
CA SER A 364 -7.36 16.15 13.75
C SER A 364 -8.59 16.96 14.17
N VAL A 365 -9.09 17.83 13.31
CA VAL A 365 -10.38 18.50 13.49
C VAL A 365 -11.35 18.08 12.38
N ILE A 366 -12.46 17.44 12.77
CA ILE A 366 -13.49 16.90 11.88
C ILE A 366 -14.84 17.49 12.32
N ASP A 367 -15.61 18.02 11.36
CA ASP A 367 -16.88 18.74 11.61
C ASP A 367 -16.77 19.81 12.72
N GLY A 368 -15.63 20.51 12.78
CA GLY A 368 -15.34 21.54 13.76
C GLY A 368 -15.01 21.04 15.18
N LYS A 369 -14.82 19.72 15.37
CA LYS A 369 -14.51 19.10 16.67
C LYS A 369 -13.13 18.43 16.64
N PRO A 370 -12.33 18.54 17.72
CA PRO A 370 -11.10 17.78 17.82
C PRO A 370 -11.41 16.29 17.97
N VAL A 371 -10.78 15.48 17.13
CA VAL A 371 -10.82 14.01 17.16
C VAL A 371 -9.40 13.51 17.36
N THR A 372 -9.17 12.69 18.39
CA THR A 372 -7.90 12.01 18.62
C THR A 372 -8.10 10.52 18.54
N VAL A 373 -7.27 9.85 17.74
CA VAL A 373 -7.21 8.39 17.67
C VAL A 373 -5.85 7.95 18.17
N GLU A 374 -5.86 7.25 19.30
CA GLU A 374 -4.63 6.75 19.93
C GLU A 374 -3.98 5.63 19.10
N ALA A 375 -2.66 5.63 19.08
CA ALA A 375 -1.90 4.45 18.68
C ALA A 375 -2.10 3.28 19.66
N LEU A 376 -1.73 2.09 19.22
CA LEU A 376 -1.70 0.90 20.08
C LEU A 376 -0.65 1.09 21.19
N ASP A 377 -1.01 0.80 22.44
CA ASP A 377 -0.11 0.86 23.59
C ASP A 377 0.92 -0.28 23.50
N ILE A 378 2.20 0.08 23.40
CA ILE A 378 3.30 -0.86 23.21
C ILE A 378 3.60 -1.66 24.48
N GLU A 379 3.49 -1.06 25.67
CA GLU A 379 3.78 -1.76 26.92
C GLU A 379 2.62 -2.67 27.31
N ALA A 380 1.37 -2.25 27.05
CA ALA A 380 0.21 -3.10 27.27
C ALA A 380 0.08 -4.27 26.26
N VAL A 381 0.78 -4.22 25.12
CA VAL A 381 0.91 -5.36 24.18
C VAL A 381 2.03 -6.32 24.58
N LYS A 382 3.04 -5.86 25.32
CA LYS A 382 4.11 -6.74 25.86
C LYS A 382 3.64 -7.61 27.04
N ALA A 383 2.65 -7.13 27.80
CA ALA A 383 2.11 -7.76 29.01
C ALA A 383 1.06 -8.87 28.75
#